data_AF-E7AC68-F1
#
_entry.id   AF-E7AC68-F1
#
_cell.length_a   1.000
_cell.length_b   1.000
_cell.length_c   1.000
_cell.angle_alpha   90.00
_cell.angle_beta   90.00
_cell.angle_gamma   90.00
#
_symmetry.space_group_name_H-M   'P 1'
#
loop_
_entity.id
_entity.type
_entity.pdbx_description
1 polymer ?
#
loop_
_entity_poly.entity_id
_entity_poly.type
_entity_poly.pdbx_seq_one_letter_code
_entity_poly.pdbx_strand_id
1 'polypeptide(L)'
;MFVRCMLVILTFMCLEAKDFVIQCQKCIITANLNDAEIAKTKKEMGEEAFYVMADDANYENYDVMSYAEANHIPYVVVSEDYNYLVTPKQRVKMENKWGYWLYTQGKPIKFFLNLFEEDINAYFAIKNPKTPQ
;
A
#
# COMPACT_ATOMS: atom_id res chain seq x y z
N MET A 1 -50.80 11.50 4.85
CA MET A 1 -50.64 12.47 3.75
C MET A 1 -49.26 12.25 3.16
N PHE A 2 -49.20 11.67 1.97
CA PHE A 2 -47.97 11.36 1.24
C PHE A 2 -47.31 12.65 0.77
N VAL A 3 -46.05 12.88 1.13
CA VAL A 3 -45.19 13.80 0.39
C VAL A 3 -44.16 12.96 -0.35
N ARG A 4 -44.32 12.94 -1.67
CA ARG A 4 -43.51 12.23 -2.66
C ARG A 4 -42.03 12.64 -2.54
N CYS A 5 -41.16 11.69 -2.21
CA CYS A 5 -39.74 11.79 -2.58
C CYS A 5 -39.67 11.69 -4.11
N MET A 6 -39.45 12.83 -4.77
CA MET A 6 -39.12 12.85 -6.19
C MET A 6 -37.74 12.23 -6.38
N LEU A 7 -37.78 11.17 -7.18
CA LEU A 7 -36.70 10.36 -7.71
C LEU A 7 -35.70 11.24 -8.49
N VAL A 8 -34.51 11.50 -7.92
CA VAL A 8 -33.30 11.77 -8.71
C VAL A 8 -32.30 10.71 -8.29
N ILE A 9 -32.36 9.58 -8.98
CA ILE A 9 -31.36 8.52 -8.88
C ILE A 9 -30.10 9.06 -9.58
N LEU A 10 -29.32 9.86 -8.86
CA LEU A 10 -27.87 9.72 -8.99
C LEU A 10 -27.53 8.50 -8.14
N THR A 11 -27.40 7.33 -8.78
CA THR A 11 -26.57 6.25 -8.24
C THR A 11 -25.14 6.78 -8.18
N PHE A 12 -24.85 7.60 -7.17
CA PHE A 12 -23.51 7.65 -6.61
C PHE A 12 -23.27 6.23 -6.11
N MET A 13 -22.54 5.44 -6.89
CA MET A 13 -21.94 4.22 -6.38
C MET A 13 -21.04 4.69 -5.24
N CYS A 14 -21.56 4.67 -4.02
CA CYS A 14 -20.78 4.88 -2.82
C CYS A 14 -19.89 3.65 -2.73
N LEU A 15 -18.75 3.69 -3.42
CA LEU A 15 -17.72 2.68 -3.31
C LEU A 15 -17.28 2.73 -1.84
N GLU A 16 -17.79 1.81 -1.02
CA GLU A 16 -17.42 1.76 0.39
C GLU A 16 -15.93 1.47 0.45
N ALA A 17 -15.17 2.46 0.88
CA ALA A 17 -13.75 2.29 1.01
C ALA A 17 -13.48 1.31 2.16
N LYS A 18 -12.83 0.19 1.85
CA LYS A 18 -12.52 -0.85 2.84
C LYS A 18 -11.28 -0.49 3.64
N ASP A 19 -11.34 -0.79 4.93
CA ASP A 19 -10.30 -0.52 5.91
C ASP A 19 -9.50 -1.79 6.22
N PHE A 20 -8.18 -1.73 6.05
CA PHE A 20 -7.25 -2.78 6.46
C PHE A 20 -6.71 -2.47 7.86
N VAL A 21 -7.06 -3.29 8.84
CA VAL A 21 -6.60 -3.11 10.23
C VAL A 21 -5.23 -3.77 10.41
N ILE A 22 -4.21 -2.96 10.69
CA ILE A 22 -2.84 -3.44 10.87
C ILE A 22 -2.71 -4.20 12.21
N GLN A 23 -2.31 -5.47 12.13
CA GLN A 23 -2.15 -6.35 13.31
C GLN A 23 -0.69 -6.48 13.78
N CYS A 24 0.28 -6.01 13.01
CA CYS A 24 1.70 -6.09 13.35
C CYS A 24 2.08 -5.02 14.40
N GLN A 25 3.14 -5.22 15.18
CA GLN A 25 3.74 -4.12 15.99
C GLN A 25 4.67 -3.24 15.16
N LYS A 26 5.26 -3.83 14.12
CA LYS A 26 6.18 -3.22 13.17
C LYS A 26 6.06 -4.01 11.85
N CYS A 27 5.87 -3.35 10.71
CA CYS A 27 5.85 -4.03 9.41
C CYS A 27 6.06 -3.06 8.24
N ILE A 28 6.43 -3.65 7.10
CA ILE A 28 6.39 -3.03 5.79
C ILE A 28 5.11 -3.52 5.11
N ILE A 29 4.39 -2.63 4.47
CA ILE A 29 3.09 -2.88 3.86
C ILE A 29 3.14 -2.43 2.40
N THR A 30 2.62 -3.23 1.48
CA THR A 30 2.36 -2.86 0.08
C THR A 30 0.92 -3.17 -0.29
N ALA A 31 0.49 -2.77 -1.48
CA ALA A 31 -0.88 -3.01 -1.94
C ALA A 31 -0.91 -3.57 -3.35
N ASN A 32 -1.82 -4.51 -3.59
CA ASN A 32 -2.16 -4.94 -4.94
C ASN A 32 -3.02 -3.89 -5.64
N LEU A 33 -2.89 -3.83 -6.96
CA LEU A 33 -3.74 -3.00 -7.81
C LEU A 33 -4.92 -3.83 -8.32
N ASN A 34 -6.08 -3.20 -8.46
CA ASN A 34 -7.21 -3.83 -9.14
C ASN A 34 -7.11 -3.65 -10.66
N ASP A 35 -7.88 -4.44 -11.40
CA ASP A 35 -7.90 -4.43 -12.87
C ASP A 35 -8.19 -3.04 -13.47
N ALA A 36 -9.03 -2.24 -12.81
CA ALA A 36 -9.37 -0.90 -13.28
C ALA A 36 -8.20 0.08 -13.13
N GLU A 37 -7.47 -0.02 -12.01
CA GLU A 37 -6.22 0.73 -11.78
C GLU A 37 -5.16 0.34 -12.81
N ILE A 38 -4.96 -0.97 -13.03
CA ILE A 38 -4.01 -1.50 -14.04
C ILE A 38 -4.38 -1.00 -15.44
N ALA A 39 -5.64 -1.14 -15.85
CA ALA A 39 -6.11 -0.72 -17.17
C ALA A 39 -5.94 0.79 -17.38
N LYS A 40 -6.22 1.59 -16.34
CA LYS A 40 -6.00 3.04 -16.36
C LYS A 40 -4.52 3.37 -16.55
N THR A 41 -3.63 2.76 -15.76
CA THR A 41 -2.19 3.02 -15.85
C THR A 41 -1.63 2.62 -17.21
N LYS A 42 -2.01 1.45 -17.75
CA LYS A 42 -1.66 1.03 -19.13
C LYS A 42 -2.09 2.05 -20.17
N LYS A 43 -3.30 2.60 -20.03
CA LYS A 43 -3.82 3.62 -20.96
C LYS A 43 -3.04 4.93 -20.87
N GLU A 44 -2.61 5.34 -19.67
CA GLU A 44 -1.92 6.60 -19.43
C GLU A 44 -0.46 6.59 -19.91
N MET A 45 0.25 5.48 -19.74
CA MET A 45 1.69 5.40 -20.06
C MET A 45 2.03 4.55 -21.29
N GLY A 46 1.08 3.77 -21.80
CA GLY A 46 1.31 2.76 -22.82
C GLY A 46 1.62 1.39 -22.20
N GLU A 47 1.21 0.33 -22.88
CA GLU A 47 1.30 -1.03 -22.34
C GLU A 47 2.74 -1.53 -22.19
N GLU A 48 3.62 -1.26 -23.15
CA GLU A 48 5.04 -1.62 -23.06
C GLU A 48 5.72 -0.94 -21.86
N ALA A 49 5.48 0.36 -21.67
CA ALA A 49 6.03 1.10 -20.54
C ALA A 49 5.47 0.61 -19.19
N PHE A 50 4.20 0.20 -19.16
CA PHE A 50 3.60 -0.42 -17.98
C PHE A 50 4.33 -1.71 -17.60
N TYR A 51 4.63 -2.58 -18.56
CA TYR A 51 5.31 -3.85 -18.26
C TYR A 51 6.77 -3.65 -17.81
N VAL A 52 7.49 -2.68 -18.36
CA VAL A 52 8.82 -2.31 -17.86
C VAL A 52 8.74 -1.83 -16.41
N MET A 53 7.82 -0.91 -16.11
CA MET A 53 7.63 -0.40 -14.75
C MET A 53 7.17 -1.49 -13.76
N ALA A 54 6.32 -2.41 -14.20
CA ALA A 54 5.88 -3.53 -13.37
C ALA A 54 7.03 -4.51 -13.08
N ASP A 55 7.92 -4.75 -14.05
CA ASP A 55 9.12 -5.58 -13.85
C ASP A 55 10.09 -4.95 -12.85
N ASP A 56 10.38 -3.65 -13.00
CA ASP A 56 11.19 -2.89 -12.05
C ASP A 56 10.58 -2.93 -10.63
N ALA A 57 9.28 -2.69 -10.51
CA ALA A 57 8.57 -2.74 -9.24
C ALA A 57 8.61 -4.14 -8.61
N ASN A 58 8.53 -5.21 -9.40
CA ASN A 58 8.63 -6.58 -8.91
C ASN A 58 10.04 -6.89 -8.39
N TYR A 59 11.08 -6.45 -9.11
CA TYR A 59 12.47 -6.58 -8.68
C TYR A 59 12.70 -5.85 -7.36
N GLU A 60 12.27 -4.58 -7.25
CA GLU A 60 12.39 -3.80 -6.02
C GLU A 60 11.62 -4.43 -4.85
N ASN A 61 10.40 -4.92 -5.09
CA ASN A 61 9.60 -5.62 -4.07
C ASN A 61 10.31 -6.87 -3.56
N TYR A 62 11.00 -7.62 -4.43
CA TYR A 62 11.78 -8.78 -4.05
C TYR A 62 12.95 -8.40 -3.14
N ASP A 63 13.69 -7.34 -3.48
CA ASP A 63 14.82 -6.85 -2.67
C ASP A 63 14.35 -6.39 -1.29
N VAL A 64 13.27 -5.60 -1.22
CA VAL A 64 12.68 -5.15 0.05
C VAL A 64 12.16 -6.32 0.89
N MET A 65 11.47 -7.28 0.26
CA MET A 65 10.96 -8.47 0.95
C MET A 65 12.09 -9.31 1.54
N SER A 66 13.15 -9.54 0.77
CA SER A 66 14.33 -10.31 1.20
C SER A 66 15.03 -9.63 2.38
N TYR A 67 15.17 -8.30 2.30
CA TYR A 67 15.72 -7.53 3.41
C TYR A 67 14.84 -7.58 4.66
N ALA A 68 13.53 -7.45 4.49
CA ALA A 68 12.56 -7.52 5.57
C ALA A 68 12.62 -8.88 6.27
N GLU A 69 12.70 -9.97 5.51
CA GLU A 69 12.84 -11.33 6.02
C GLU A 69 14.12 -11.49 6.84
N ALA A 70 15.27 -11.10 6.29
CA ALA A 70 16.55 -11.16 7.00
C ALA A 70 16.49 -10.41 8.34
N ASN A 71 15.79 -9.27 8.38
CA ASN A 71 15.66 -8.41 9.57
C ASN A 71 14.42 -8.70 10.43
N HIS A 72 13.69 -9.80 10.16
CA HIS A 72 12.51 -10.23 10.92
C HIS A 72 11.44 -9.15 10.99
N ILE A 73 11.24 -8.44 9.89
CA ILE A 73 10.21 -7.42 9.70
C ILE A 73 9.11 -8.08 8.86
N PRO A 74 7.88 -8.20 9.39
CA PRO A 74 6.76 -8.70 8.60
C PRO A 74 6.56 -7.83 7.36
N TYR A 75 6.42 -8.49 6.22
CA TYR A 75 6.05 -7.90 4.94
C TYR A 75 4.59 -8.25 4.63
N VAL A 76 3.73 -7.25 4.50
CA VAL A 76 2.28 -7.44 4.37
C VAL A 76 1.82 -6.91 3.02
N VAL A 77 1.26 -7.79 2.19
CA VAL A 77 0.60 -7.39 0.95
C VAL A 77 -0.89 -7.24 1.22
N VAL A 78 -1.39 -6.02 1.05
CA VAL A 78 -2.80 -5.68 1.22
C VAL A 78 -3.53 -5.89 -0.10
N SER A 79 -4.69 -6.54 -0.05
CA SER A 79 -5.53 -6.72 -1.23
C SER A 79 -6.01 -5.38 -1.80
N GLU A 80 -6.16 -5.34 -3.10
CA GLU A 80 -6.62 -4.25 -3.95
C GLU A 80 -7.95 -3.61 -3.53
N ASP A 81 -8.74 -4.36 -2.78
CA ASP A 81 -10.04 -3.96 -2.24
C ASP A 81 -9.94 -2.93 -1.11
N TYR A 82 -8.82 -2.91 -0.38
CA TYR A 82 -8.60 -1.99 0.72
C TYR A 82 -8.04 -0.67 0.22
N ASN A 83 -8.50 0.42 0.84
CA ASN A 83 -8.10 1.78 0.49
C ASN A 83 -7.54 2.55 1.69
N TYR A 84 -7.60 1.97 2.89
CA TYR A 84 -7.12 2.60 4.11
C TYR A 84 -6.32 1.62 4.97
N LEU A 85 -5.26 2.13 5.58
CA LEU A 85 -4.50 1.48 6.64
C LEU A 85 -4.98 2.03 7.99
N VAL A 86 -5.40 1.13 8.89
CA VAL A 86 -6.01 1.48 10.16
C VAL A 86 -5.22 0.92 11.34
N THR A 87 -4.99 1.77 12.32
CA THR A 87 -4.45 1.46 13.64
C THR A 87 -5.35 2.13 14.69
N PRO A 88 -5.20 1.83 16.00
CA PRO A 88 -5.98 2.53 17.04
C PRO A 88 -5.77 4.05 17.06
N LYS A 89 -4.72 4.59 16.43
CA LYS A 89 -4.36 6.01 16.45
C LYS A 89 -4.50 6.71 15.10
N GLN A 90 -4.61 5.96 14.00
CA GLN A 90 -4.43 6.50 12.65
C GLN A 90 -5.31 5.74 11.66
N ARG A 91 -5.87 6.48 10.70
CA ARG A 91 -6.52 5.95 9.49
C ARG A 91 -5.93 6.69 8.30
N VAL A 92 -5.10 6.01 7.52
CA VAL A 92 -4.34 6.59 6.40
C VAL A 92 -4.89 6.07 5.09
N LYS A 93 -5.26 6.97 4.17
CA LYS A 93 -5.70 6.60 2.82
C LYS A 93 -4.50 6.17 1.99
N MET A 94 -4.64 5.06 1.26
CA MET A 94 -3.64 4.55 0.31
C MET A 94 -3.83 5.24 -1.04
N GLU A 95 -3.38 6.50 -1.16
CA GLU A 95 -3.54 7.29 -2.39
C GLU A 95 -2.76 6.74 -3.59
N ASN A 96 -1.65 6.03 -3.32
CA ASN A 96 -0.82 5.40 -4.34
C ASN A 96 -0.46 3.98 -3.90
N LYS A 97 -0.88 2.97 -4.67
CA LYS A 97 -0.63 1.55 -4.40
C LYS A 97 0.68 1.00 -4.98
N TRP A 98 1.43 1.81 -5.72
CA TRP A 98 2.75 1.45 -6.28
C TRP A 98 3.92 1.66 -5.30
N GLY A 99 3.68 1.62 -3.99
CA GLY A 99 4.73 1.92 -3.01
C GLY A 99 4.54 1.21 -1.69
N TYR A 100 5.28 1.70 -0.70
CA TYR A 100 5.47 1.05 0.57
C TYR A 100 5.00 1.95 1.72
N TRP A 101 4.33 1.34 2.69
CA TRP A 101 4.05 1.98 3.97
C TRP A 101 4.85 1.28 5.07
N LEU A 102 5.60 2.07 5.83
CA LEU A 102 6.22 1.58 7.05
C LEU A 102 5.37 1.96 8.24
N TYR A 103 5.19 0.99 9.13
CA TYR A 103 4.46 1.18 10.37
C TYR A 103 5.26 0.61 11.55
N THR A 104 5.29 1.36 12.64
CA THR A 104 5.68 0.89 13.98
C THR A 104 4.71 1.48 14.98
N GLN A 105 4.28 0.69 15.95
CA GLN A 105 3.39 1.13 17.00
C GLN A 105 3.92 2.41 17.67
N GLY A 106 3.06 3.43 17.72
CA GLY A 106 3.40 4.73 18.30
C GLY A 106 4.11 5.71 17.36
N LYS A 107 4.48 5.32 16.14
CA LYS A 107 4.99 6.24 15.09
C LYS A 107 3.92 6.50 14.01
N PRO A 108 3.94 7.66 13.34
CA PRO A 108 3.14 7.89 12.14
C PRO A 108 3.46 6.87 11.04
N ILE A 109 2.44 6.36 10.36
CA ILE A 109 2.64 5.56 9.13
C ILE A 109 3.30 6.48 8.09
N LYS A 110 4.36 6.01 7.44
CA LYS A 110 5.09 6.78 6.42
C LYS A 110 5.07 6.05 5.09
N PHE A 111 4.71 6.78 4.02
CA PHE A 111 4.70 6.29 2.66
C PHE A 111 6.02 6.57 1.94
N PHE A 112 6.45 5.64 1.10
CA PHE A 112 7.61 5.73 0.23
C PHE A 112 7.22 5.17 -1.14
N LEU A 113 7.51 5.92 -2.20
CA LEU A 113 7.32 5.39 -3.56
C LEU A 113 8.35 4.29 -3.84
N ASN A 114 9.63 4.61 -3.58
CA ASN A 114 10.74 3.67 -3.61
C ASN A 114 11.27 3.54 -2.20
N LEU A 115 11.59 2.32 -1.76
CA LEU A 115 12.00 2.05 -0.38
C LEU A 115 13.40 1.43 -0.36
N PHE A 116 14.36 2.15 0.21
CA PHE A 116 15.74 1.69 0.35
C PHE A 116 16.03 1.15 1.76
N GLU A 117 17.10 0.37 1.90
CA GLU A 117 17.51 -0.18 3.20
C GLU A 117 17.75 0.93 4.24
N GLU A 118 18.31 2.07 3.84
CA GLU A 118 18.57 3.21 4.72
C GLU A 118 17.27 3.79 5.29
N ASP A 119 16.21 3.85 4.48
CA ASP A 119 14.89 4.31 4.91
C ASP A 119 14.26 3.36 5.93
N ILE A 120 14.38 2.05 5.68
CA ILE A 120 13.91 0.99 6.58
C ILE A 120 14.67 1.09 7.91
N ASN A 121 16.00 1.20 7.85
CA ASN A 121 16.87 1.31 9.01
C ASN A 121 16.57 2.56 9.83
N ALA A 122 16.42 3.72 9.18
CA ALA A 122 16.10 4.97 9.84
C ALA A 122 14.72 4.94 10.50
N TYR A 123 13.71 4.43 9.80
CA TYR A 123 12.34 4.39 10.32
C TYR A 123 12.20 3.40 11.50
N PHE A 124 12.80 2.21 11.40
CA PHE A 124 12.74 1.17 12.43
C PHE A 124 13.86 1.24 13.48
N ALA A 125 14.79 2.17 13.35
CA ALA A 125 15.96 2.32 14.22
C ALA A 125 16.82 1.02 14.32
N ILE A 126 17.05 0.36 13.18
CA ILE A 126 17.89 -0.84 13.09
C ILE A 126 19.35 -0.41 13.10
N LYS A 127 20.15 -0.96 14.02
CA LYS A 127 21.58 -0.60 14.17
C LYS A 127 22.54 -1.62 13.56
N ASN A 128 22.12 -2.89 13.50
CA ASN A 128 22.92 -4.00 12.99
C ASN A 128 22.08 -4.74 11.95
N PRO A 129 21.93 -4.20 10.74
CA PRO A 129 21.12 -4.82 9.70
C PRO A 129 21.74 -6.15 9.28
N LYS A 130 20.88 -7.13 9.02
CA LYS A 130 21.28 -8.40 8.40
C LYS A 130 21.11 -8.27 6.89
N THR A 131 22.10 -8.75 6.14
CA THR A 131 22.01 -8.87 4.68
C THR A 131 21.25 -10.15 4.33
N PRO A 132 20.43 -10.14 3.26
CA PRO A 132 19.90 -11.37 2.66
C PRO A 132 21.04 -12.36 2.33
N GLN A 133 20.76 -13.66 2.45
CA GLN A 133 21.72 -14.74 2.13
C GLN A 133 21.48 -15.33 0.75
#